data_AF-A0AAW0BLV3-F1
#
_entry.id   AF-A0AAW0BLV3-F1
#
_cell.length_a   1.000
_cell.length_b   1.000
_cell.length_c   1.000
_cell.angle_alpha   90.00
_cell.angle_beta   90.00
_cell.angle_gamma   90.00
#
_symmetry.space_group_name_H-M   'P 1'
#
loop_
_entity.id
_entity.type
_entity.pdbx_description
1 polymer ?
#
loop_
_entity_poly.entity_id
_entity_poly.type
_entity_poly.pdbx_seq_one_letter_code
_entity_poly.pdbx_strand_id
1 'polypeptide(L)'
;VLISSLSRTTILLMGRRVKYFSLDQKTSAKRTSDLKYIHSPHGNQVRSTYRQTRQRRKQRKGPESSLVNSSLNETSQMPLLPLPTDEMIKLYNEPLPTDSRLFADALRSPDVLDESDLGRWKKEPPFEEDEDTTDPYSDGYLRFTKSLVDVLHGVRLREQREHDAELREEMLGRGRDGVLQRLRKRIFKLLEMWERVQKLLGEGLYHPFHQSREHTMLYHFVQWLGRTICHLYYHKFLD
;
A
#
# COMPACT_ATOMS: atom_id res chain seq x y z
N VAL A 1 -0.38 16.21 -67.92
CA VAL A 1 0.10 14.90 -67.42
C VAL A 1 -0.05 14.91 -65.91
N LEU A 2 -0.56 13.81 -65.36
CA LEU A 2 -1.26 13.64 -64.07
C LEU A 2 -0.38 13.89 -62.82
N ILE A 3 -0.91 14.58 -61.80
CA ILE A 3 -0.47 14.44 -60.41
C ILE A 3 -1.67 14.37 -59.45
N SER A 4 -1.94 13.13 -59.05
CA SER A 4 -2.43 12.60 -57.76
C SER A 4 -3.61 13.29 -57.04
N SER A 5 -4.78 12.64 -57.12
CA SER A 5 -5.79 12.65 -56.08
C SER A 5 -5.30 11.86 -54.86
N LEU A 6 -5.11 12.52 -53.72
CA LEU A 6 -4.93 11.83 -52.42
C LEU A 6 -6.29 11.70 -51.74
N SER A 7 -6.84 10.48 -51.82
CA SER A 7 -8.00 10.02 -51.08
C SER A 7 -7.86 10.29 -49.59
N ARG A 8 -8.87 10.95 -48.99
CA ARG A 8 -9.06 11.03 -47.54
C ARG A 8 -9.53 9.68 -47.02
N THR A 9 -8.58 8.78 -46.76
CA THR A 9 -8.86 7.49 -46.12
C THR A 9 -9.26 7.75 -44.66
N THR A 10 -10.56 7.65 -44.39
CA THR A 10 -11.09 7.76 -43.02
C THR A 10 -10.94 6.39 -42.35
N ILE A 11 -9.90 6.23 -41.54
CA ILE A 11 -9.67 4.98 -40.79
C ILE A 11 -10.61 4.96 -39.59
N LEU A 12 -11.55 4.00 -39.60
CA LEU A 12 -12.44 3.68 -38.48
C LEU A 12 -11.83 2.53 -37.67
N LEU A 13 -11.30 2.84 -36.48
CA LEU A 13 -10.96 1.83 -35.48
C LEU A 13 -12.15 1.65 -34.53
N MET A 14 -12.80 0.49 -34.60
CA MET A 14 -13.86 0.03 -33.68
C MET A 14 -15.02 1.03 -33.47
N GLY A 15 -15.56 1.61 -34.55
CA GLY A 15 -16.77 2.45 -34.51
C GLY A 15 -16.61 3.82 -33.82
N ARG A 16 -15.40 4.20 -33.39
CA ARG A 16 -15.13 5.51 -32.76
C ARG A 16 -14.17 6.31 -33.63
N ARG A 17 -14.56 7.54 -34.00
CA ARG A 17 -13.68 8.48 -34.71
C ARG A 17 -12.51 8.87 -33.80
N VAL A 18 -11.30 8.61 -34.26
CA VAL A 18 -10.07 9.02 -33.57
C VAL A 18 -9.99 10.55 -33.59
N LYS A 19 -10.03 11.18 -32.41
CA LYS A 19 -10.03 12.65 -32.26
C LYS A 19 -8.68 13.31 -32.57
N TYR A 20 -7.58 12.58 -32.38
CA TYR A 20 -6.21 13.05 -32.61
C TYR A 20 -5.39 11.92 -33.23
N PHE A 21 -4.75 12.19 -34.36
CA PHE A 21 -3.96 11.20 -35.09
C PHE A 21 -2.50 11.14 -34.64
N SER A 22 -2.05 12.12 -33.83
CA SER A 22 -0.72 12.14 -33.23
C SER A 22 -0.73 12.66 -31.79
N LEU A 23 0.33 12.35 -31.04
CA LEU A 23 0.54 12.85 -29.69
C LEU A 23 0.61 14.39 -29.67
N ASP A 24 1.25 14.99 -30.67
CA ASP A 24 1.40 16.44 -30.80
C ASP A 24 0.07 17.16 -31.05
N GLN A 25 -0.83 16.54 -31.81
CA GLN A 25 -2.18 17.05 -31.99
C GLN A 25 -2.96 17.03 -30.66
N LYS A 26 -2.81 15.96 -29.87
CA LYS A 26 -3.46 15.83 -28.56
C LYS A 26 -2.92 16.87 -27.56
N THR A 27 -1.60 17.08 -27.51
CA THR A 27 -0.99 18.05 -26.59
C THR A 27 -1.33 19.49 -26.97
N SER A 28 -1.33 19.82 -28.27
CA SER A 28 -1.71 21.14 -28.78
C SER A 28 -3.19 21.44 -28.55
N ALA A 29 -4.07 20.47 -28.77
CA ALA A 29 -5.49 20.59 -28.48
C ALA A 29 -5.76 20.78 -26.98
N LYS A 30 -5.03 20.06 -26.11
CA LYS A 30 -5.12 20.26 -24.66
C LYS A 30 -4.70 21.68 -24.26
N ARG A 31 -3.55 22.16 -24.73
CA ARG A 31 -3.06 23.53 -24.45
C ARG A 31 -4.06 24.60 -24.87
N THR A 32 -4.64 24.47 -26.06
CA THR A 32 -5.65 25.43 -26.54
C THR A 32 -6.95 25.35 -25.73
N SER A 33 -7.38 24.18 -25.31
CA SER A 33 -8.54 24.02 -24.43
C SER A 33 -8.31 24.62 -23.04
N ASP A 34 -7.10 24.42 -22.48
CA ASP A 34 -6.71 24.96 -21.18
C ASP A 34 -6.66 26.50 -21.23
N LEU A 35 -6.08 27.07 -22.29
CA LEU A 35 -6.08 28.53 -22.51
C LEU A 35 -7.49 29.09 -22.64
N LYS A 36 -8.38 28.44 -23.41
CA LYS A 36 -9.79 28.86 -23.53
C LYS A 36 -10.52 28.79 -22.19
N TYR A 37 -10.28 27.74 -21.41
CA TYR A 37 -10.87 27.58 -20.08
C TYR A 37 -10.38 28.65 -19.11
N ILE A 38 -9.07 28.90 -19.09
CA ILE A 38 -8.42 29.97 -18.30
C ILE A 38 -9.11 31.30 -18.57
N HIS A 39 -9.29 31.68 -19.84
CA HIS A 39 -9.90 32.98 -20.19
C HIS A 39 -11.44 33.01 -20.12
N SER A 40 -12.10 31.89 -19.82
CA SER A 40 -13.56 31.85 -19.69
C SER A 40 -14.05 32.54 -18.41
N PRO A 41 -15.29 33.06 -18.39
CA PRO A 41 -15.92 33.62 -17.18
C PRO A 41 -15.90 32.63 -16.00
N HIS A 42 -16.15 31.35 -16.29
CA HIS A 42 -16.13 30.28 -15.31
C HIS A 42 -14.71 30.02 -14.76
N GLY A 43 -13.69 29.96 -15.63
CA GLY A 43 -12.30 29.82 -15.22
C GLY A 43 -11.78 31.00 -14.38
N ASN A 44 -12.27 32.21 -14.63
CA ASN A 44 -11.99 33.38 -13.80
C ASN A 44 -12.67 33.30 -12.43
N GLN A 45 -13.91 32.80 -12.35
CA GLN A 45 -14.63 32.58 -11.09
C GLN A 45 -13.99 31.50 -10.20
N VAL A 46 -13.51 30.42 -10.80
CA VAL A 46 -12.77 29.36 -10.07
C VAL A 46 -11.43 29.90 -9.55
N ARG A 47 -10.75 30.76 -10.31
CA ARG A 47 -9.50 31.39 -9.84
C ARG A 47 -9.71 32.44 -8.76
N SER A 48 -10.81 33.21 -8.81
CA SER A 48 -11.11 34.19 -7.77
C SER A 48 -11.44 33.51 -6.44
N THR A 49 -12.24 32.44 -6.46
CA THR A 49 -12.55 31.63 -5.27
C THR A 49 -11.31 30.96 -4.67
N TYR A 50 -10.41 30.44 -5.51
CA TYR A 50 -9.12 29.89 -5.04
C TYR A 50 -8.20 30.98 -4.42
N ARG A 51 -8.16 32.18 -5.00
CA ARG A 51 -7.41 33.31 -4.42
C ARG A 51 -8.00 33.76 -3.07
N GLN A 52 -9.33 33.83 -2.98
CA GLN A 52 -10.04 34.26 -1.77
C GLN A 52 -9.86 33.26 -0.61
N THR A 53 -9.91 31.95 -0.88
CA THR A 53 -9.63 30.91 0.13
C THR A 53 -8.18 30.94 0.59
N ARG A 54 -7.22 31.17 -0.31
CA ARG A 54 -5.80 31.32 0.04
C ARG A 54 -5.55 32.57 0.91
N GLN A 55 -6.21 33.69 0.64
CA GLN A 55 -6.11 34.90 1.47
C GLN A 55 -6.71 34.69 2.86
N ARG A 56 -7.89 34.03 2.96
CA ARG A 56 -8.49 33.68 4.26
C ARG A 56 -7.60 32.80 5.12
N ARG A 57 -6.86 31.86 4.52
CA ARG A 57 -5.86 31.04 5.23
C ARG A 57 -4.69 31.86 5.78
N LYS A 58 -4.26 32.91 5.06
CA LYS A 58 -3.21 33.82 5.55
C LYS A 58 -3.68 34.71 6.70
N GLN A 59 -4.93 35.16 6.69
CA GLN A 59 -5.48 36.00 7.77
C GLN A 59 -5.83 35.24 9.06
N ARG A 60 -5.93 33.91 9.00
CA ARG A 60 -6.11 33.06 10.21
C ARG A 60 -4.80 32.79 10.97
N LYS A 61 -3.65 33.20 10.44
CA LYS A 61 -2.41 33.32 11.24
C LYS A 61 -2.43 34.69 11.90
N GLY A 62 -2.99 34.77 13.11
CA GLY A 62 -2.97 35.97 13.93
C GLY A 62 -1.54 36.36 14.36
N PRO A 63 -1.37 37.55 14.97
CA PRO A 63 -0.08 38.00 15.49
C PRO A 63 0.34 37.10 16.65
N GLU A 64 1.49 36.44 16.52
CA GLU A 64 2.10 35.68 17.59
C GLU A 64 2.40 36.62 18.76
N SER A 65 1.65 36.45 19.85
CA SER A 65 2.00 37.02 21.15
C SER A 65 3.30 36.34 21.61
N SER A 66 4.40 37.06 21.45
CA SER A 66 5.63 36.86 22.20
C SER A 66 5.35 36.93 23.71
N LEU A 67 6.11 36.12 24.46
CA LEU A 67 6.27 36.10 25.92
C LEU A 67 5.47 35.00 26.64
N VAL A 68 6.02 33.78 26.66
CA VAL A 68 6.60 33.20 27.88
C VAL A 68 7.80 32.33 27.48
N ASN A 69 8.97 32.71 28.00
CA ASN A 69 10.22 31.96 27.95
C ASN A 69 10.15 30.71 28.84
N SER A 70 11.02 29.75 28.53
CA SER A 70 11.47 28.62 29.36
C SER A 70 10.91 27.24 28.99
N SER A 71 11.32 26.73 27.83
CA SER A 71 11.99 25.42 27.79
C SER A 71 12.77 25.33 26.49
N LEU A 72 14.09 25.15 26.61
CA LEU A 72 15.02 25.01 25.51
C LEU A 72 14.61 23.82 24.64
N ASN A 73 14.06 24.13 23.47
CA ASN A 73 14.32 23.48 22.17
C ASN A 73 14.82 22.04 22.20
N GLU A 74 13.97 21.11 22.66
CA GLU A 74 13.81 19.85 21.95
C GLU A 74 12.97 20.16 20.70
N THR A 75 13.59 20.76 19.68
CA THR A 75 13.15 20.49 18.31
C THR A 75 13.34 19.00 18.13
N SER A 76 12.28 18.25 18.41
CA SER A 76 12.15 16.81 18.24
C SER A 76 12.44 16.50 16.76
N GLN A 77 13.73 16.39 16.44
CA GLN A 77 14.21 15.90 15.17
C GLN A 77 13.75 14.46 15.12
N MET A 78 12.56 14.24 14.54
CA MET A 78 12.06 12.88 14.38
C MET A 78 13.11 12.09 13.59
N PRO A 79 13.65 11.00 14.15
CA PRO A 79 14.75 10.26 13.56
C PRO A 79 14.34 9.77 12.17
N LEU A 80 15.21 9.96 11.17
CA LEU A 80 14.99 9.53 9.79
C LEU A 80 14.60 8.04 9.76
N LEU A 81 13.61 7.74 8.92
CA LEU A 81 13.13 6.38 8.74
C LEU A 81 14.24 5.55 8.05
N PRO A 82 14.70 4.43 8.64
CA PRO A 82 15.75 3.62 8.03
C PRO A 82 15.21 2.96 6.76
N LEU A 83 16.01 2.88 5.69
CA LEU A 83 15.53 2.35 4.41
C LEU A 83 15.22 0.84 4.51
N PRO A 84 14.23 0.33 3.75
CA PRO A 84 14.00 -1.12 3.64
C PRO A 84 15.25 -1.85 3.18
N THR A 85 15.52 -3.02 3.76
CA THR A 85 16.66 -3.87 3.37
C THR A 85 16.35 -4.66 2.10
N ASP A 86 17.40 -5.15 1.41
CA ASP A 86 17.25 -5.99 0.21
C ASP A 86 16.40 -7.25 0.46
N GLU A 87 16.50 -7.82 1.66
CA GLU A 87 15.71 -8.98 2.07
C GLU A 87 14.21 -8.64 2.17
N MET A 88 13.86 -7.50 2.76
CA MET A 88 12.47 -7.02 2.79
C MET A 88 11.93 -6.80 1.38
N ILE A 89 12.74 -6.21 0.50
CA ILE A 89 12.38 -5.97 -0.90
C ILE A 89 12.20 -7.29 -1.65
N LYS A 90 13.04 -8.29 -1.39
CA LYS A 90 12.90 -9.63 -1.96
C LYS A 90 11.57 -10.26 -1.56
N LEU A 91 11.24 -10.29 -0.26
CA LEU A 91 9.98 -10.83 0.25
C LEU A 91 8.75 -10.06 -0.24
N TYR A 92 8.88 -8.74 -0.39
CA TYR A 92 7.84 -7.90 -0.98
C TYR A 92 7.51 -8.33 -2.41
N ASN A 93 8.53 -8.70 -3.19
CA ASN A 93 8.39 -9.11 -4.59
C ASN A 93 8.05 -10.59 -4.79
N GLU A 94 8.07 -11.42 -3.75
CA GLU A 94 7.64 -12.82 -3.87
C GLU A 94 6.19 -12.89 -4.33
N PRO A 95 5.82 -13.76 -5.28
CA PRO A 95 4.46 -13.81 -5.79
C PRO A 95 3.48 -14.33 -4.73
N LEU A 96 2.26 -13.80 -4.76
CA LEU A 96 1.13 -14.39 -4.02
C LEU A 96 0.55 -15.58 -4.80
N PRO A 97 -0.11 -16.54 -4.12
CA PRO A 97 -0.71 -17.71 -4.75
C PRO A 97 -2.03 -17.36 -5.47
N THR A 98 -1.94 -16.55 -6.52
CA THR A 98 -3.10 -16.02 -7.26
C THR A 98 -3.87 -17.08 -8.05
N ASP A 99 -3.26 -18.24 -8.28
CA ASP A 99 -3.84 -19.44 -8.86
C ASP A 99 -4.62 -20.30 -7.84
N SER A 100 -4.42 -20.07 -6.54
CA SER A 100 -5.13 -20.80 -5.49
C SER A 100 -6.56 -20.29 -5.31
N ARG A 101 -7.52 -21.22 -5.43
CA ARG A 101 -8.93 -20.92 -5.15
C ARG A 101 -9.14 -20.48 -3.70
N LEU A 102 -8.45 -21.10 -2.75
CA LEU A 102 -8.55 -20.76 -1.33
C LEU A 102 -8.08 -19.33 -1.07
N PHE A 103 -6.98 -18.92 -1.69
CA PHE A 103 -6.52 -17.53 -1.66
C PHE A 103 -7.60 -16.58 -2.20
N ALA A 104 -8.18 -16.90 -3.36
CA ALA A 104 -9.20 -16.05 -3.98
C ALA A 104 -10.50 -15.95 -3.14
N ASP A 105 -10.94 -17.07 -2.57
CA ASP A 105 -12.11 -17.14 -1.70
C ASP A 105 -11.88 -16.36 -0.40
N ALA A 106 -10.73 -16.53 0.25
CA ALA A 106 -10.31 -15.74 1.42
C ALA A 106 -10.18 -14.25 1.10
N LEU A 107 -9.60 -13.88 -0.04
CA LEU A 107 -9.45 -12.48 -0.44
C LEU A 107 -10.80 -11.78 -0.62
N ARG A 108 -11.86 -12.51 -0.98
CA ARG A 108 -13.17 -11.94 -1.34
C ARG A 108 -13.98 -11.50 -0.12
N SER A 109 -14.14 -12.36 0.88
CA SER A 109 -14.92 -12.04 2.09
C SER A 109 -14.62 -13.06 3.20
N PRO A 110 -14.62 -12.63 4.48
CA PRO A 110 -14.54 -13.55 5.64
C PRO A 110 -15.72 -14.52 5.74
N ASP A 111 -16.83 -14.29 5.03
CA ASP A 111 -18.02 -15.16 5.07
C ASP A 111 -17.89 -16.40 4.17
N VAL A 112 -16.86 -16.47 3.33
CA VAL A 112 -16.69 -17.54 2.33
C VAL A 112 -16.02 -18.78 2.92
N LEU A 113 -15.11 -18.57 3.85
CA LEU A 113 -14.31 -19.60 4.50
C LEU A 113 -14.39 -19.41 6.02
N ASP A 114 -14.33 -20.50 6.76
CA ASP A 114 -14.19 -20.40 8.21
C ASP A 114 -12.76 -19.95 8.55
N GLU A 115 -12.64 -18.77 9.15
CA GLU A 115 -11.38 -18.15 9.51
C GLU A 115 -11.13 -18.16 11.04
N SER A 116 -12.00 -18.82 11.82
CA SER A 116 -11.94 -18.80 13.30
C SER A 116 -10.55 -19.18 13.84
N ASP A 117 -9.92 -20.17 13.23
CA ASP A 117 -8.70 -20.80 13.73
C ASP A 117 -7.44 -20.13 13.19
N LEU A 118 -7.58 -19.15 12.29
CA LEU A 118 -6.45 -18.39 11.74
C LEU A 118 -5.84 -17.43 12.76
N GLY A 119 -6.58 -17.11 13.82
CA GLY A 119 -6.20 -16.12 14.81
C GLY A 119 -4.81 -16.36 15.41
N ARG A 120 -4.45 -17.61 15.72
CA ARG A 120 -3.14 -17.95 16.29
C ARG A 120 -1.99 -17.65 15.34
N TRP A 121 -2.17 -17.93 14.05
CA TRP A 121 -1.15 -17.74 13.01
C TRP A 121 -0.98 -16.29 12.55
N LYS A 122 -1.93 -15.41 12.92
CA LYS A 122 -1.86 -13.98 12.63
C LYS A 122 -1.10 -13.19 13.70
N LYS A 123 -0.89 -13.76 14.89
CA LYS A 123 -0.16 -13.15 16.00
C LYS A 123 1.34 -13.08 15.70
N GLU A 124 2.03 -12.22 16.45
CA GLU A 124 3.50 -12.19 16.44
C GLU A 124 4.02 -13.53 16.99
N PRO A 125 5.03 -14.15 16.36
CA PRO A 125 5.69 -15.33 16.93
C PRO A 125 6.37 -14.98 18.27
N PRO A 126 6.56 -15.94 19.19
CA PRO A 126 6.37 -17.38 19.01
C PRO A 126 4.90 -17.82 19.01
N PHE A 127 4.56 -18.68 18.06
CA PHE A 127 3.35 -19.50 18.04
C PHE A 127 3.40 -20.58 19.12
N GLU A 128 2.22 -20.89 19.67
CA GLU A 128 1.97 -22.08 20.47
C GLU A 128 2.20 -23.34 19.62
N GLU A 129 2.69 -24.40 20.25
CA GLU A 129 2.89 -25.70 19.58
C GLU A 129 1.54 -26.21 19.05
N ASP A 130 1.56 -26.74 17.83
CA ASP A 130 0.35 -27.31 17.27
C ASP A 130 0.05 -28.66 17.93
N GLU A 131 -1.16 -28.79 18.51
CA GLU A 131 -1.63 -30.04 19.12
C GLU A 131 -2.02 -31.11 18.08
N ASP A 132 -1.88 -30.79 16.78
CA ASP A 132 -2.12 -31.71 15.67
C ASP A 132 -1.09 -32.86 15.68
N THR A 133 -1.58 -34.05 16.03
CA THR A 133 -0.77 -35.30 16.10
C THR A 133 -0.53 -35.95 14.74
N THR A 134 -1.02 -35.34 13.65
CA THR A 134 -0.81 -35.86 12.30
C THR A 134 0.68 -35.85 11.94
N ASP A 135 1.15 -36.94 11.32
CA ASP A 135 2.53 -37.06 10.84
C ASP A 135 2.91 -35.84 9.96
N PRO A 136 3.95 -35.06 10.34
CA PRO A 136 4.42 -33.90 9.59
C PRO A 136 4.85 -34.20 8.15
N TYR A 137 5.16 -35.46 7.84
CA TYR A 137 5.54 -35.92 6.50
C TYR A 137 4.37 -36.45 5.67
N SER A 138 3.18 -36.56 6.26
CA SER A 138 2.00 -37.03 5.53
C SER A 138 1.54 -36.00 4.50
N ASP A 139 1.07 -36.50 3.36
CA ASP A 139 0.51 -35.66 2.28
C ASP A 139 -0.69 -34.81 2.79
N GLY A 140 -1.47 -35.35 3.73
CA GLY A 140 -2.56 -34.61 4.38
C GLY A 140 -2.06 -33.39 5.15
N TYR A 141 -1.04 -33.54 5.99
CA TYR A 141 -0.45 -32.46 6.77
C TYR A 141 0.13 -31.37 5.87
N LEU A 142 0.86 -31.76 4.82
CA LEU A 142 1.49 -30.83 3.89
C LEU A 142 0.45 -30.04 3.08
N ARG A 143 -0.60 -30.70 2.58
CA ARG A 143 -1.69 -30.04 1.86
C ARG A 143 -2.49 -29.11 2.76
N PHE A 144 -2.75 -29.51 4.00
CA PHE A 144 -3.42 -28.65 4.98
C PHE A 144 -2.59 -27.40 5.27
N THR A 145 -1.30 -27.57 5.54
CA THR A 145 -0.37 -26.46 5.81
C THR A 145 -0.28 -25.50 4.63
N LYS A 146 -0.19 -26.03 3.38
CA LYS A 146 -0.24 -25.20 2.18
C LYS A 146 -1.56 -24.44 2.05
N SER A 147 -2.68 -25.12 2.27
CA SER A 147 -4.02 -24.50 2.21
C SER A 147 -4.15 -23.38 3.22
N LEU A 148 -3.63 -23.57 4.43
CA LEU A 148 -3.59 -22.57 5.48
C LEU A 148 -2.77 -21.34 5.08
N VAL A 149 -1.60 -21.53 4.46
CA VAL A 149 -0.78 -20.42 3.92
C VAL A 149 -1.53 -19.66 2.82
N ASP A 150 -2.17 -20.35 1.88
CA ASP A 150 -2.95 -19.72 0.80
C ASP A 150 -4.09 -18.86 1.35
N VAL A 151 -4.83 -19.37 2.33
CA VAL A 151 -5.91 -18.64 3.01
C VAL A 151 -5.35 -17.42 3.73
N LEU A 152 -4.26 -17.57 4.51
CA LEU A 152 -3.65 -16.47 5.24
C LEU A 152 -3.15 -15.35 4.31
N HIS A 153 -2.59 -15.68 3.14
CA HIS A 153 -2.25 -14.69 2.13
C HIS A 153 -3.47 -13.89 1.66
N GLY A 154 -4.60 -14.57 1.42
CA GLY A 154 -5.85 -13.92 1.00
C GLY A 154 -6.37 -12.96 2.07
N VAL A 155 -6.43 -13.44 3.31
CA VAL A 155 -6.86 -12.65 4.48
C VAL A 155 -5.97 -11.41 4.67
N ARG A 156 -4.65 -11.58 4.69
CA ARG A 156 -3.70 -10.47 4.89
C ARG A 156 -3.81 -9.42 3.79
N LEU A 157 -3.98 -9.84 2.53
CA LEU A 157 -4.17 -8.89 1.43
C LEU A 157 -5.49 -8.13 1.55
N ARG A 158 -6.56 -8.81 1.97
CA ARG A 158 -7.86 -8.19 2.23
C ARG A 158 -7.75 -7.11 3.32
N GLU A 159 -7.15 -7.45 4.46
CA GLU A 159 -6.90 -6.53 5.57
C GLU A 159 -6.03 -5.33 5.16
N GLN A 160 -5.00 -5.55 4.35
CA GLN A 160 -4.17 -4.46 3.85
C GLN A 160 -4.99 -3.48 2.98
N ARG A 161 -5.87 -3.99 2.11
CA ARG A 161 -6.75 -3.16 1.27
C ARG A 161 -7.75 -2.36 2.07
N GLU A 162 -8.33 -2.96 3.11
CA GLU A 162 -9.22 -2.29 4.05
C GLU A 162 -8.49 -1.16 4.77
N HIS A 163 -7.29 -1.45 5.30
CA HIS A 163 -6.47 -0.44 5.96
C HIS A 163 -6.05 0.69 5.02
N ASP A 164 -5.72 0.39 3.77
CA ASP A 164 -5.41 1.40 2.76
C ASP A 164 -6.62 2.28 2.41
N ALA A 165 -7.84 1.74 2.48
CA ALA A 165 -9.08 2.50 2.30
C ALA A 165 -9.29 3.46 3.48
N GLU A 166 -9.21 2.95 4.72
CA GLU A 166 -9.32 3.76 5.94
C GLU A 166 -8.29 4.89 5.97
N LEU A 167 -7.05 4.58 5.61
CA LEU A 167 -5.95 5.54 5.59
C LEU A 167 -6.20 6.68 4.59
N ARG A 168 -6.78 6.37 3.43
CA ARG A 168 -7.16 7.38 2.42
C ARG A 168 -8.23 8.31 2.96
N GLU A 169 -9.28 7.77 3.57
CA GLU A 169 -10.34 8.57 4.21
C GLU A 169 -9.77 9.46 5.32
N GLU A 170 -8.87 8.92 6.14
CA GLU A 170 -8.27 9.69 7.22
C GLU A 170 -7.37 10.83 6.72
N MET A 171 -6.63 10.63 5.63
CA MET A 171 -5.85 11.68 4.98
C MET A 171 -6.72 12.82 4.47
N LEU A 172 -7.93 12.52 3.97
CA LEU A 172 -8.90 13.53 3.52
C LEU A 172 -9.47 14.33 4.70
N GLY A 173 -9.71 13.67 5.85
CA GLY A 173 -10.34 14.29 7.02
C GLY A 173 -9.38 15.07 7.94
N ARG A 174 -8.29 14.44 8.41
CA ARG A 174 -7.39 14.99 9.45
C ARG A 174 -6.18 15.75 8.88
N GLY A 175 -5.97 15.69 7.58
CA GLY A 175 -4.79 16.26 6.92
C GLY A 175 -3.58 15.34 6.93
N ARG A 176 -2.70 15.55 5.95
CA ARG A 176 -1.58 14.63 5.61
C ARG A 176 -0.58 14.46 6.76
N ASP A 177 -0.21 15.53 7.45
CA ASP A 177 0.94 15.53 8.37
C ASP A 177 0.71 14.64 9.61
N GLY A 178 -0.47 14.71 10.22
CA GLY A 178 -0.81 13.88 11.38
C GLY A 178 -0.88 12.39 11.03
N VAL A 179 -1.36 12.07 9.83
CA VAL A 179 -1.40 10.68 9.33
C VAL A 179 0.00 10.16 9.09
N LEU A 180 0.86 10.93 8.40
CA LEU A 180 2.26 10.54 8.15
C LEU A 180 3.03 10.32 9.46
N GLN A 181 2.79 11.14 10.48
CA GLN A 181 3.44 10.96 11.78
C GLN A 181 3.06 9.64 12.45
N ARG A 182 1.79 9.22 12.37
CA ARG A 182 1.35 7.92 12.88
C ARG A 182 1.89 6.76 12.05
N LEU A 183 1.91 6.89 10.73
CA LEU A 183 2.50 5.89 9.85
C LEU A 183 3.99 5.68 10.16
N ARG A 184 4.72 6.77 10.41
CA ARG A 184 6.13 6.71 10.82
C ARG A 184 6.31 5.96 12.13
N LYS A 185 5.51 6.25 13.15
CA LYS A 185 5.50 5.50 14.42
C LYS A 185 5.18 4.01 14.20
N ARG A 186 4.26 3.70 13.29
CA ARG A 186 3.93 2.32 12.92
C ARG A 186 5.11 1.62 12.25
N ILE A 187 5.77 2.27 11.30
CA ILE A 187 6.94 1.71 10.62
C ILE A 187 8.05 1.38 11.62
N PHE A 188 8.36 2.27 12.56
CA PHE A 188 9.35 1.98 13.60
C PHE A 188 9.01 0.72 14.40
N LYS A 189 7.76 0.56 14.83
CA LYS A 189 7.32 -0.67 15.52
C LYS A 189 7.44 -1.91 14.65
N LEU A 190 7.14 -1.80 13.34
CA LEU A 190 7.27 -2.92 12.41
C LEU A 190 8.74 -3.29 12.18
N LEU A 191 9.66 -2.31 12.15
CA LEU A 191 11.10 -2.53 12.03
C LEU A 191 11.69 -3.18 13.28
N GLU A 192 11.30 -2.72 14.47
CA GLU A 192 11.67 -3.37 15.73
C GLU A 192 11.19 -4.83 15.75
N MET A 193 9.95 -5.08 15.32
CA MET A 193 9.42 -6.44 15.19
C MET A 193 10.18 -7.25 14.14
N TRP A 194 10.58 -6.64 13.02
CA TRP A 194 11.38 -7.32 12.00
C TRP A 194 12.71 -7.79 12.55
N GLU A 195 13.44 -6.93 13.28
CA GLU A 195 14.71 -7.29 13.91
C GLU A 195 14.53 -8.44 14.91
N ARG A 196 13.48 -8.39 15.74
CA ARG A 196 13.16 -9.47 16.68
C ARG A 196 12.90 -10.79 15.96
N VAL A 197 12.05 -10.79 14.94
CA VAL A 197 11.66 -12.02 14.24
C VAL A 197 12.81 -12.58 13.41
N GLN A 198 13.66 -11.74 12.82
CA GLN A 198 14.88 -12.17 12.14
C GLN A 198 15.86 -12.87 13.10
N LYS A 199 15.98 -12.37 14.34
CA LYS A 199 16.76 -13.03 15.37
C LYS A 199 16.18 -14.42 15.70
N LEU A 200 14.86 -14.55 15.86
CA LEU A 200 14.20 -15.83 16.10
C LEU A 200 14.41 -16.83 14.94
N LEU A 201 14.39 -16.34 13.70
CA LEU A 201 14.66 -17.14 12.51
C LEU A 201 16.12 -17.66 12.52
N GLY A 202 17.08 -16.78 12.85
CA GLY A 202 18.50 -17.13 12.95
C GLY A 202 18.83 -18.08 14.11
N GLU A 203 18.07 -18.03 15.21
CA GLU A 203 18.18 -18.95 16.35
C GLU A 203 17.52 -20.31 16.08
N GLY A 204 16.78 -20.45 14.98
CA GLY A 204 16.12 -21.70 14.64
C GLY A 204 14.95 -22.04 15.56
N LEU A 205 14.17 -21.02 15.97
CA LEU A 205 13.04 -21.15 16.92
C LEU A 205 12.11 -22.34 16.61
N TYR A 206 11.83 -22.58 15.32
CA TYR A 206 11.05 -23.72 14.86
C TYR A 206 11.89 -24.63 13.99
N HIS A 207 11.94 -25.91 14.37
CA HIS A 207 12.69 -26.91 13.61
C HIS A 207 11.92 -27.33 12.35
N PRO A 208 12.48 -27.20 11.14
CA PRO A 208 11.76 -27.45 9.87
C PRO A 208 11.16 -28.86 9.73
N PHE A 209 11.71 -29.83 10.45
CA PHE A 209 11.33 -31.25 10.37
C PHE A 209 10.38 -31.71 11.48
N HIS A 210 10.31 -30.98 12.60
CA HIS A 210 9.49 -31.36 13.77
C HIS A 210 8.35 -30.38 14.03
N GLN A 211 8.52 -29.12 13.62
CA GLN A 211 7.57 -28.01 13.74
C GLN A 211 7.43 -27.34 12.37
N SER A 212 7.17 -28.17 11.35
CA SER A 212 7.22 -27.76 9.95
C SER A 212 6.15 -26.73 9.61
N ARG A 213 4.96 -26.83 10.23
CA ARG A 213 3.88 -25.85 10.08
C ARG A 213 4.23 -24.52 10.75
N GLU A 214 4.68 -24.50 12.00
CA GLU A 214 5.09 -23.29 12.70
C GLU A 214 6.23 -22.59 11.97
N HIS A 215 7.20 -23.36 11.48
CA HIS A 215 8.27 -22.88 10.63
C HIS A 215 7.74 -22.22 9.34
N THR A 216 6.78 -22.86 8.67
CA THR A 216 6.11 -22.31 7.48
C THR A 216 5.33 -21.03 7.80
N MET A 217 4.62 -21.00 8.93
CA MET A 217 3.86 -19.83 9.39
C MET A 217 4.78 -18.67 9.78
N LEU A 218 5.97 -18.97 10.32
CA LEU A 218 6.99 -17.97 10.61
C LEU A 218 7.48 -17.32 9.30
N TYR A 219 7.78 -18.10 8.27
CA TYR A 219 8.13 -17.57 6.95
C TYR A 219 7.02 -16.70 6.36
N HIS A 220 5.77 -17.18 6.39
CA HIS A 220 4.63 -16.38 5.95
C HIS A 220 4.51 -15.06 6.74
N PHE A 221 4.71 -15.08 8.06
CA PHE A 221 4.68 -13.88 8.90
C PHE A 221 5.78 -12.89 8.50
N VAL A 222 7.02 -13.36 8.35
CA VAL A 222 8.17 -12.54 7.94
C VAL A 222 7.94 -11.93 6.55
N GLN A 223 7.42 -12.71 5.61
CA GLN A 223 7.07 -12.23 4.28
C GLN A 223 6.05 -11.09 4.33
N TRP A 224 4.98 -11.23 5.12
CA TRP A 224 3.97 -10.18 5.27
C TRP A 224 4.46 -8.97 6.06
N LEU A 225 5.37 -9.16 7.01
CA LEU A 225 6.01 -8.06 7.72
C LEU A 225 6.85 -7.21 6.76
N GLY A 226 7.72 -7.85 5.97
CA GLY A 226 8.50 -7.19 4.92
C GLY A 226 7.60 -6.48 3.92
N ARG A 227 6.53 -7.16 3.46
CA ARG A 227 5.54 -6.57 2.56
C ARG A 227 4.87 -5.33 3.12
N THR A 228 4.44 -5.38 4.38
CA THR A 228 3.77 -4.26 5.05
C THR A 228 4.71 -3.07 5.18
N ILE A 229 5.97 -3.30 5.57
CA ILE A 229 6.98 -2.25 5.67
C ILE A 229 7.20 -1.60 4.29
N CYS A 230 7.55 -2.39 3.28
CA CYS A 230 7.79 -1.90 1.92
C CYS A 230 6.56 -1.18 1.34
N HIS A 231 5.36 -1.74 1.51
CA HIS A 231 4.11 -1.13 1.07
C HIS A 231 3.93 0.27 1.66
N LEU A 232 4.14 0.43 2.97
CA LEU A 232 4.04 1.73 3.63
C LEU A 232 5.12 2.72 3.17
N TYR A 233 6.36 2.26 2.91
CA TYR A 233 7.44 3.12 2.38
C TYR A 233 7.10 3.63 0.97
N TYR A 234 6.86 2.71 0.03
CA TYR A 234 6.68 3.04 -1.38
C TYR A 234 5.44 3.87 -1.62
N HIS A 235 4.32 3.58 -0.95
CA HIS A 235 3.09 4.34 -1.18
C HIS A 235 3.04 5.72 -0.54
N LYS A 236 3.85 6.02 0.49
CA LYS A 236 3.63 7.19 1.36
C LYS A 236 4.83 8.08 1.62
N PHE A 237 6.05 7.56 1.46
CA PHE A 237 7.28 8.28 1.83
C PHE A 237 8.26 8.46 0.66
N LEU A 238 8.10 7.73 -0.43
CA LEU A 238 8.97 7.81 -1.62
C LEU A 238 8.26 8.42 -2.85
N ASP A 239 6.99 8.84 -2.72
CA ASP A 239 6.21 9.63 -3.68
C ASP A 239 6.32 11.14 -3.42
#